data_AF-A0A6M3KL50-F1
#
_entry.id   AF-A0A6M3KL50-F1
#
_cell.length_a   1.000
_cell.length_b   1.000
_cell.length_c   1.000
_cell.angle_alpha   90.00
_cell.angle_beta   90.00
_cell.angle_gamma   90.00
#
_symmetry.space_group_name_H-M   'P 1'
#
loop_
_entity.id
_entity.type
_entity.pdbx_description
1 polymer ?
#
loop_
_entity_poly.entity_id
_entity_poly.type
_entity_poly.pdbx_seq_one_letter_code
_entity_poly.pdbx_strand_id
1 'polypeptide(L)'
;MRKLSIGEENKLITPGEEERNKRSFINILPTFCLNKTSSKRVIEYMKGKRSKDEKFLDEYFNLNESLRAFFEFEILKDASEIYDFYRKKVIDALHRILQINNFSVSQLNTYIGIPYDLLLDYNVFISNIIEINGQPLKLFKLLSKKSILDQEDLNIINKKKLSTSKIIVCISRNPIDYLFSATGQSFTTCENLESDYGGAFYMGLGGLCLDPNRFLLFSLYRKSLWNIKDNRFRYFKYLSRSWGLICKNNLLHVVKQYPEEKINFHKFLEDTGFQKNKGFLKADGKFRWKIPKYKNNLPSHIYMDTLTLNIKRKNYEVEYVLEGGVCGCVTQHNYHDGFENLTGRMDELQTQKRKCRKCGRIILFPELSIHGLYCDVCSKDKDMCLQCEKIFKKSELTYITEGYVCKSCKKMFATICNRCGIFLFKSSALKSDYSEQIWLCRNCSSFNNICDSCKKYYPTDRTHSCVEDLSERYTITGRAI
;
A
#
# COMPACT_ATOMS: atom_id res chain seq x y z
N MET A 1 -27.48 -5.52 -1.61
CA MET A 1 -27.02 -4.13 -1.43
C MET A 1 -28.21 -3.19 -1.58
N ARG A 2 -28.30 -2.14 -0.76
CA ARG A 2 -29.43 -1.19 -0.80
C ARG A 2 -28.95 0.24 -0.54
N LYS A 3 -29.35 1.21 -1.37
CA LYS A 3 -29.15 2.64 -1.08
C LYS A 3 -30.03 3.04 0.11
N LEU A 4 -29.47 3.75 1.08
CA LEU A 4 -30.21 4.24 2.24
C LEU A 4 -31.14 5.38 1.84
N SER A 5 -32.31 5.44 2.47
CA SER A 5 -33.22 6.59 2.34
C SER A 5 -32.74 7.79 3.16
N ILE A 6 -33.18 9.00 2.84
CA ILE A 6 -32.82 10.23 3.58
C ILE A 6 -33.07 10.08 5.09
N GLY A 7 -34.20 9.46 5.47
CA GLY A 7 -34.52 9.22 6.88
C GLY A 7 -33.55 8.25 7.58
N GLU A 8 -32.92 7.34 6.84
CA GLU A 8 -31.88 6.45 7.36
C GLU A 8 -30.51 7.12 7.38
N GLU A 9 -30.19 7.95 6.39
CA GLU A 9 -28.97 8.77 6.38
C GLU A 9 -28.95 9.73 7.58
N ASN A 10 -30.08 10.34 7.91
CA ASN A 10 -30.24 11.21 9.08
C ASN A 10 -29.98 10.49 10.42
N LYS A 11 -30.03 9.15 10.45
CA LYS A 11 -29.64 8.36 11.63
C LYS A 11 -28.12 8.19 11.76
N LEU A 12 -27.38 8.41 10.67
CA LEU A 12 -25.91 8.35 10.64
C LEU A 12 -25.29 9.68 11.04
N ILE A 13 -25.83 10.79 10.51
CA ILE A 13 -25.47 12.15 10.87
C ILE A 13 -26.72 13.03 10.78
N THR A 14 -27.04 13.74 11.86
CA THR A 14 -28.23 14.58 11.89
C THR A 14 -27.99 15.90 11.13
N PRO A 15 -29.04 16.53 10.57
CA PRO A 15 -28.90 17.83 9.91
C PRO A 15 -28.25 18.91 10.79
N GLY A 16 -28.52 18.90 12.10
CA GLY A 16 -27.92 19.85 13.05
C GLY A 16 -26.42 19.62 13.28
N GLU A 17 -25.96 18.36 13.26
CA GLU A 17 -24.54 18.02 13.32
C GLU A 17 -23.83 18.40 12.02
N GLU A 18 -24.47 18.15 10.88
CA GLU A 18 -23.96 18.54 9.58
C GLU A 18 -23.76 20.07 9.52
N GLU A 19 -24.76 20.85 9.91
CA GLU A 19 -24.66 22.32 9.92
C GLU A 19 -23.60 22.83 10.92
N ARG A 20 -23.43 22.13 12.05
CA ARG A 20 -22.34 22.44 12.99
C ARG A 20 -20.97 22.19 12.35
N ASN A 21 -20.78 21.04 11.71
CA ASN A 21 -19.54 20.72 11.01
C ASN A 21 -19.25 21.73 9.89
N LYS A 22 -20.26 22.15 9.11
CA LYS A 22 -20.09 23.17 8.06
C LYS A 22 -19.57 24.49 8.64
N ARG A 23 -20.17 24.96 9.73
CA ARG A 23 -19.70 26.18 10.44
C ARG A 23 -18.28 26.02 10.96
N SER A 24 -17.96 24.91 11.62
CA SER A 24 -16.60 24.62 12.07
C SER A 24 -15.60 24.61 10.91
N PHE A 25 -15.94 23.98 9.78
CA PHE A 25 -15.10 23.93 8.59
C PHE A 25 -14.82 25.32 8.01
N ILE A 26 -15.86 26.17 7.92
CA ILE A 26 -15.71 27.56 7.47
C ILE A 26 -14.79 28.36 8.42
N ASN A 27 -14.90 28.13 9.73
CA ASN A 27 -14.08 28.81 10.73
C ASN A 27 -12.60 28.43 10.63
N ILE A 28 -12.28 27.18 10.27
CA ILE A 28 -10.89 26.75 10.10
C ILE A 28 -10.35 27.01 8.68
N LEU A 29 -11.19 27.31 7.70
CA LEU A 29 -10.75 27.58 6.31
C LEU A 29 -9.61 28.62 6.19
N PRO A 30 -9.55 29.70 7.00
CA PRO A 30 -8.44 30.64 6.97
C PRO A 30 -7.07 30.02 7.31
N THR A 31 -7.04 28.92 8.08
CA THR A 31 -5.80 28.23 8.44
C THR A 31 -5.18 27.52 7.24
N PHE A 32 -5.96 27.21 6.20
CA PHE A 32 -5.46 26.61 4.95
C PHE A 32 -4.69 27.59 4.06
N CYS A 33 -4.51 28.85 4.50
CA CYS A 33 -3.71 29.86 3.82
C CYS A 33 -4.11 30.13 2.36
N LEU A 34 -5.34 29.81 1.98
CA LEU A 34 -5.90 30.11 0.66
C LEU A 34 -6.08 31.62 0.47
N ASN A 35 -5.93 32.11 -0.77
CA ASN A 35 -6.26 33.50 -1.09
C ASN A 35 -7.77 33.72 -1.01
N LYS A 36 -8.17 35.00 -0.91
CA LYS A 36 -9.58 35.41 -0.75
C LYS A 36 -10.51 34.80 -1.80
N THR A 37 -10.07 34.73 -3.05
CA THR A 37 -10.84 34.14 -4.16
C THR A 37 -11.06 32.65 -3.98
N SER A 38 -10.02 31.91 -3.60
CA SER A 38 -10.09 30.45 -3.40
C SER A 38 -10.93 30.09 -2.18
N SER A 39 -10.72 30.79 -1.06
CA SER A 39 -11.55 30.61 0.15
C SER A 39 -13.02 30.90 -0.14
N LYS A 40 -13.31 31.97 -0.88
CA LYS A 40 -14.70 32.30 -1.28
C LYS A 40 -15.33 31.16 -2.09
N ARG A 41 -14.61 30.59 -3.07
CA ARG A 41 -15.11 29.45 -3.85
C ARG A 41 -15.43 28.22 -2.99
N VAL A 42 -14.57 27.89 -2.02
CA VAL A 42 -14.84 26.76 -1.09
C VAL A 42 -16.10 27.03 -0.24
N ILE A 43 -16.27 28.25 0.27
CA ILE A 43 -17.47 28.63 1.03
C ILE A 43 -18.72 28.57 0.14
N GLU A 44 -18.63 29.05 -1.11
CA GLU A 44 -19.73 29.00 -2.07
C GLU A 44 -20.10 27.56 -2.43
N TYR A 45 -19.11 26.69 -2.65
CA TYR A 45 -19.30 25.26 -2.83
C TYR A 45 -20.10 24.64 -1.67
N MET A 46 -19.70 24.93 -0.42
CA MET A 46 -20.38 24.45 0.79
C MET A 46 -21.82 24.95 0.94
N LYS A 47 -22.12 26.13 0.36
CA LYS A 47 -23.46 26.73 0.30
C LYS A 47 -24.26 26.27 -0.93
N GLY A 48 -23.78 25.27 -1.67
CA GLY A 48 -24.43 24.72 -2.85
C GLY A 48 -24.23 25.52 -4.15
N LYS A 49 -23.53 26.67 -4.10
CA LYS A 49 -23.18 27.49 -5.27
C LYS A 49 -21.98 26.89 -5.99
N ARG A 50 -22.27 25.90 -6.84
CA ARG A 50 -21.30 25.11 -7.61
C ARG A 50 -21.42 25.41 -9.10
N SER A 51 -20.28 25.38 -9.81
CA SER A 51 -20.25 25.42 -11.28
C SER A 51 -20.87 24.16 -11.89
N LYS A 52 -21.15 24.19 -13.19
CA LYS A 52 -21.74 23.05 -13.92
C LYS A 52 -20.87 21.79 -13.79
N ASP A 53 -19.56 21.94 -13.96
CA ASP A 53 -18.62 20.81 -13.88
C ASP A 53 -18.54 20.24 -12.45
N GLU A 54 -18.53 21.11 -11.43
CA GLU A 54 -18.54 20.68 -10.02
C GLU A 54 -19.82 19.93 -9.63
N LYS A 55 -20.96 20.22 -10.28
CA LYS A 55 -22.24 19.51 -10.05
C LYS A 55 -22.34 18.16 -10.74
N PHE A 56 -21.53 17.91 -11.77
CA PHE A 56 -21.65 16.70 -12.58
C PHE A 56 -21.62 15.42 -11.74
N LEU A 57 -20.66 15.30 -10.82
CA LEU A 57 -20.56 14.12 -9.96
C LEU A 57 -21.72 14.01 -8.97
N ASP A 58 -22.25 15.13 -8.49
CA ASP A 58 -23.38 15.16 -7.57
C ASP A 58 -24.64 14.62 -8.27
N GLU A 59 -24.84 15.01 -9.53
CA GLU A 59 -25.92 14.50 -10.39
C GLU A 59 -25.67 13.03 -10.76
N TYR A 60 -24.44 12.69 -11.16
CA TYR A 60 -24.04 11.34 -11.58
C TYR A 60 -24.24 10.29 -10.48
N PHE A 61 -23.92 10.63 -9.23
CA PHE A 61 -24.10 9.73 -8.09
C PHE A 61 -25.44 9.94 -7.37
N ASN A 62 -26.26 10.90 -7.81
CA ASN A 62 -27.49 11.30 -7.14
C ASN A 62 -27.26 11.58 -5.64
N LEU A 63 -26.33 12.51 -5.34
CA LEU A 63 -25.86 12.84 -3.99
C LEU A 63 -26.79 13.81 -3.22
N ASN A 64 -27.98 14.13 -3.76
CA ASN A 64 -28.91 15.10 -3.19
C ASN A 64 -28.21 16.40 -2.73
N GLU A 65 -28.79 17.13 -1.78
CA GLU A 65 -28.15 18.30 -1.16
C GLU A 65 -27.09 17.92 -0.10
N SER A 66 -26.99 16.64 0.28
CA SER A 66 -26.12 16.15 1.35
C SER A 66 -24.66 15.95 0.92
N LEU A 67 -24.38 15.98 -0.39
CA LEU A 67 -23.08 15.65 -0.98
C LEU A 67 -22.60 14.23 -0.63
N ARG A 68 -23.52 13.35 -0.22
CA ARG A 68 -23.24 11.98 0.21
C ARG A 68 -24.32 11.04 -0.31
N ALA A 69 -23.94 9.82 -0.63
CA ALA A 69 -24.85 8.73 -0.87
C ALA A 69 -24.37 7.50 -0.11
N PHE A 70 -25.25 6.94 0.72
CA PHE A 70 -24.92 5.78 1.55
C PHE A 70 -25.56 4.50 1.03
N PHE A 71 -24.79 3.42 1.06
CA PHE A 71 -25.18 2.10 0.57
C PHE A 71 -24.91 1.07 1.67
N GLU A 72 -25.92 0.30 2.04
CA GLU A 72 -25.81 -0.75 3.06
C GLU A 72 -25.53 -2.11 2.41
N PHE A 73 -24.54 -2.78 2.98
CA PHE A 73 -24.07 -4.13 2.66
C PHE A 73 -24.23 -5.02 3.86
N GLU A 74 -24.60 -6.26 3.60
CA GLU A 74 -24.40 -7.34 4.56
C GLU A 74 -23.10 -8.02 4.16
N ILE A 75 -22.10 -7.90 5.03
CA ILE A 75 -20.86 -8.66 4.91
C ILE A 75 -20.84 -9.74 5.98
N LEU A 76 -20.19 -10.84 5.69
CA LEU A 76 -19.99 -11.90 6.65
C LEU A 76 -18.81 -11.52 7.55
N LYS A 77 -19.07 -11.32 8.84
CA LYS A 77 -18.04 -10.99 9.82
C LYS A 77 -17.04 -12.14 9.93
N ASP A 78 -15.77 -11.80 10.12
CA ASP A 78 -14.65 -12.75 10.26
C ASP A 78 -14.41 -13.63 9.02
N ALA A 79 -15.11 -13.38 7.92
CA ALA A 79 -15.00 -14.16 6.69
C ALA A 79 -13.59 -14.14 6.09
N SER A 80 -12.87 -13.02 6.16
CA SER A 80 -11.47 -12.95 5.73
C SER A 80 -10.54 -13.81 6.60
N GLU A 81 -10.72 -13.79 7.92
CA GLU A 81 -9.90 -14.60 8.84
C GLU A 81 -10.19 -16.10 8.66
N ILE A 82 -11.46 -16.46 8.50
CA ILE A 82 -11.87 -17.85 8.20
C ILE A 82 -11.35 -18.27 6.83
N TYR A 83 -11.39 -17.36 5.86
CA TYR A 83 -10.85 -17.61 4.53
C TYR A 83 -9.34 -17.83 4.56
N ASP A 84 -8.58 -17.04 5.32
CA ASP A 84 -7.14 -17.23 5.48
C ASP A 84 -6.83 -18.60 6.10
N PHE A 85 -7.61 -19.00 7.11
CA PHE A 85 -7.53 -20.35 7.69
C PHE A 85 -7.83 -21.43 6.65
N TYR A 86 -8.96 -21.32 5.94
CA TYR A 86 -9.36 -22.22 4.86
C TYR A 86 -8.28 -22.34 3.78
N ARG A 87 -7.80 -21.19 3.27
CA ARG A 87 -6.81 -21.09 2.20
C ARG A 87 -5.51 -21.75 2.62
N LYS A 88 -5.05 -21.51 3.84
CA LYS A 88 -3.86 -22.16 4.39
C LYS A 88 -4.03 -23.69 4.40
N LYS A 89 -5.13 -24.19 4.95
CA LYS A 89 -5.41 -25.64 5.03
C LYS A 89 -5.48 -26.31 3.66
N VAL A 90 -6.17 -25.68 2.71
CA VAL A 90 -6.25 -26.16 1.33
C VAL A 90 -4.85 -26.17 0.69
N ILE A 91 -4.08 -25.08 0.77
CA ILE A 91 -2.72 -25.03 0.21
C ILE A 91 -1.82 -26.12 0.81
N ASP A 92 -1.84 -26.29 2.13
CA ASP A 92 -1.03 -27.30 2.83
C ASP A 92 -1.40 -28.73 2.40
N ALA A 93 -2.69 -29.01 2.18
CA ALA A 93 -3.14 -30.30 1.67
C ALA A 93 -2.75 -30.52 0.20
N LEU A 94 -2.92 -29.51 -0.65
CA LEU A 94 -2.56 -29.58 -2.08
C LEU A 94 -1.05 -29.74 -2.28
N HIS A 95 -0.23 -29.05 -1.49
CA HIS A 95 1.23 -29.22 -1.50
C HIS A 95 1.66 -30.62 -1.09
N ARG A 96 1.02 -31.21 -0.08
CA ARG A 96 1.28 -32.61 0.31
C ARG A 96 0.97 -33.58 -0.83
N ILE A 97 -0.16 -33.40 -1.53
CA ILE A 97 -0.51 -34.22 -2.69
C ILE A 97 0.52 -34.07 -3.82
N LEU A 98 0.93 -32.83 -4.12
CA LEU A 98 1.96 -32.54 -5.12
C LEU A 98 3.27 -33.25 -4.79
N GLN A 99 3.72 -33.17 -3.53
CA GLN A 99 4.99 -33.76 -3.08
C GLN A 99 4.95 -35.29 -3.08
N ILE A 100 3.89 -35.90 -2.54
CA ILE A 100 3.76 -37.36 -2.42
C ILE A 100 3.70 -38.01 -3.81
N ASN A 101 3.01 -37.39 -4.76
CA ASN A 101 2.79 -37.95 -6.09
C ASN A 101 3.74 -37.41 -7.16
N ASN A 102 4.64 -36.49 -6.79
CA ASN A 102 5.52 -35.76 -7.71
C ASN A 102 4.76 -35.13 -8.90
N PHE A 103 3.59 -34.56 -8.62
CA PHE A 103 2.73 -33.95 -9.63
C PHE A 103 3.17 -32.52 -9.96
N SER A 104 2.97 -32.12 -11.22
CA SER A 104 2.88 -30.71 -11.61
C SER A 104 1.48 -30.14 -11.27
N VAL A 105 1.33 -28.82 -11.31
CA VAL A 105 0.03 -28.16 -11.05
C VAL A 105 -1.06 -28.61 -12.04
N SER A 106 -0.75 -28.85 -13.31
CA SER A 106 -1.77 -29.32 -14.27
C SER A 106 -2.22 -30.76 -13.98
N GLN A 107 -1.29 -31.61 -13.55
CA GLN A 107 -1.59 -32.98 -13.12
C GLN A 107 -2.43 -32.98 -11.84
N LEU A 108 -2.17 -32.06 -10.90
CA LEU A 108 -2.99 -31.87 -9.71
C LEU A 108 -4.43 -31.46 -10.07
N ASN A 109 -4.60 -30.50 -10.99
CA ASN A 109 -5.93 -30.09 -11.46
C ASN A 109 -6.71 -31.28 -12.03
N THR A 110 -6.04 -32.14 -12.80
CA THR A 110 -6.63 -33.36 -13.38
C THR A 110 -6.99 -34.38 -12.29
N TYR A 111 -6.08 -34.62 -11.34
CA TYR A 111 -6.28 -35.56 -10.23
C TYR A 111 -7.44 -35.16 -9.31
N ILE A 112 -7.53 -33.87 -8.98
CA ILE A 112 -8.60 -33.34 -8.13
C ILE A 112 -9.91 -33.21 -8.92
N GLY A 113 -9.80 -32.94 -10.22
CA GLY A 113 -10.92 -32.62 -11.11
C GLY A 113 -11.39 -31.18 -10.95
N ILE A 114 -10.55 -30.29 -10.41
CA ILE A 114 -10.88 -28.90 -10.09
C ILE A 114 -9.63 -28.04 -10.34
N PRO A 115 -9.76 -26.88 -11.01
CA PRO A 115 -8.66 -25.91 -11.11
C PRO A 115 -8.21 -25.41 -9.73
N TYR A 116 -6.89 -25.42 -9.51
CA TYR A 116 -6.24 -24.98 -8.28
C TYR A 116 -6.62 -23.54 -7.86
N ASP A 117 -6.65 -22.63 -8.84
CA ASP A 117 -7.03 -21.23 -8.67
C ASP A 117 -8.49 -21.08 -8.22
N LEU A 118 -9.40 -21.91 -8.74
CA LEU A 118 -10.81 -21.89 -8.36
C LEU A 118 -11.04 -22.32 -6.91
N LEU A 119 -10.22 -23.25 -6.39
CA LEU A 119 -10.23 -23.64 -4.98
C LEU A 119 -9.78 -22.52 -4.04
N LEU A 120 -8.98 -21.59 -4.55
CA LEU A 120 -8.48 -20.42 -3.82
C LEU A 120 -9.19 -19.12 -4.23
N ASP A 121 -10.40 -19.22 -4.79
CA ASP A 121 -11.23 -18.05 -5.07
C ASP A 121 -12.09 -17.71 -3.84
N TYR A 122 -12.03 -16.45 -3.41
CA TYR A 122 -12.77 -15.98 -2.25
C TYR A 122 -14.30 -16.04 -2.44
N ASN A 123 -14.81 -15.75 -3.63
CA ASN A 123 -16.24 -15.82 -3.92
C ASN A 123 -16.74 -17.27 -3.92
N VAL A 124 -15.92 -18.21 -4.40
CA VAL A 124 -16.22 -19.66 -4.33
C VAL A 124 -16.28 -20.12 -2.87
N PHE A 125 -15.33 -19.68 -2.03
CA PHE A 125 -15.37 -19.94 -0.59
C PHE A 125 -16.63 -19.36 0.08
N ILE A 126 -16.95 -18.09 -0.15
CA ILE A 126 -18.09 -17.40 0.47
C ILE A 126 -19.43 -18.01 0.05
N SER A 127 -19.58 -18.34 -1.23
CA SER A 127 -20.81 -18.97 -1.73
C SER A 127 -20.92 -20.44 -1.32
N ASN A 128 -19.80 -21.09 -0.99
CA ASN A 128 -19.67 -22.53 -0.80
C ASN A 128 -20.21 -23.31 -2.01
N ILE A 129 -20.13 -22.72 -3.21
CA ILE A 129 -20.57 -23.31 -4.47
C ILE A 129 -19.41 -23.25 -5.46
N ILE A 130 -19.12 -24.39 -6.08
CA ILE A 130 -18.13 -24.52 -7.15
C ILE A 130 -18.79 -25.17 -8.36
N GLU A 131 -18.56 -24.62 -9.55
CA GLU A 131 -19.14 -25.13 -10.79
C GLU A 131 -18.13 -26.01 -11.52
N ILE A 132 -18.49 -27.28 -11.75
CA ILE A 132 -17.64 -28.26 -12.45
C ILE A 132 -18.47 -28.81 -13.60
N ASN A 133 -17.99 -28.63 -14.83
CA ASN A 133 -18.69 -29.07 -16.05
C ASN A 133 -20.15 -28.56 -16.12
N GLY A 134 -20.39 -27.32 -15.69
CA GLY A 134 -21.73 -26.71 -15.69
C GLY A 134 -22.62 -27.12 -14.51
N GLN A 135 -22.14 -27.97 -13.59
CA GLN A 135 -22.93 -28.42 -12.43
C GLN A 135 -22.45 -27.75 -11.13
N PRO A 136 -23.35 -27.09 -10.38
CA PRO A 136 -23.01 -26.50 -9.10
C PRO A 136 -22.90 -27.56 -8.00
N LEU A 137 -21.77 -27.58 -7.30
CA LEU A 137 -21.46 -28.50 -6.20
C LEU A 137 -21.12 -27.73 -4.93
N LYS A 138 -21.40 -28.32 -3.76
CA LYS A 138 -21.01 -27.75 -2.47
C LYS A 138 -19.51 -27.93 -2.24
N LEU A 139 -18.77 -26.81 -2.20
CA LEU A 139 -17.31 -26.79 -2.08
C LEU A 139 -16.82 -27.62 -0.88
N PHE A 140 -17.32 -27.34 0.32
CA PHE A 140 -16.84 -28.01 1.54
C PHE A 140 -17.15 -29.51 1.58
N LYS A 141 -18.29 -29.92 0.98
CA LYS A 141 -18.63 -31.35 0.84
C LYS A 141 -17.67 -32.05 -0.11
N LEU A 142 -17.27 -31.37 -1.18
CA LEU A 142 -16.33 -31.88 -2.17
C LEU A 142 -14.92 -32.02 -1.59
N LEU A 143 -14.43 -30.98 -0.89
CA LEU A 143 -13.11 -30.99 -0.25
C LEU A 143 -12.98 -32.05 0.84
N SER A 144 -14.04 -32.27 1.62
CA SER A 144 -14.09 -33.37 2.60
C SER A 144 -14.06 -34.75 1.94
N LYS A 145 -14.84 -34.96 0.86
CA LYS A 145 -14.79 -36.21 0.09
C LYS A 145 -13.42 -36.50 -0.54
N LYS A 146 -12.65 -35.45 -0.84
CA LYS A 146 -11.30 -35.54 -1.40
C LYS A 146 -10.21 -35.57 -0.32
N SER A 147 -10.56 -35.60 0.96
CA SER A 147 -9.63 -35.56 2.10
C SER A 147 -8.69 -34.36 2.08
N ILE A 148 -9.13 -33.24 1.52
CA ILE A 148 -8.38 -31.98 1.50
C ILE A 148 -8.63 -31.20 2.80
N LEU A 149 -9.87 -31.24 3.30
CA LEU A 149 -10.26 -30.71 4.60
C LEU A 149 -10.83 -31.83 5.44
N ASP A 150 -10.42 -31.89 6.72
CA ASP A 150 -11.00 -32.81 7.67
C ASP A 150 -12.25 -32.22 8.37
N GLN A 151 -12.92 -33.03 9.19
CA GLN A 151 -14.12 -32.60 9.89
C GLN A 151 -13.83 -31.52 10.94
N GLU A 152 -12.62 -31.46 11.50
CA GLU A 152 -12.23 -30.43 12.47
C GLU A 152 -12.07 -29.07 11.79
N ASP A 153 -11.42 -29.03 10.63
CA ASP A 153 -11.31 -27.85 9.77
C ASP A 153 -12.70 -27.33 9.38
N LEU A 154 -13.59 -28.23 8.94
CA LEU A 154 -14.99 -27.88 8.64
C LEU A 154 -15.73 -27.36 9.86
N ASN A 155 -15.50 -27.95 11.03
CA ASN A 155 -16.10 -27.46 12.27
C ASN A 155 -15.58 -26.07 12.63
N ILE A 156 -14.30 -25.76 12.45
CA ILE A 156 -13.75 -24.41 12.67
C ILE A 156 -14.39 -23.40 11.72
N ILE A 157 -14.48 -23.75 10.43
CA ILE A 157 -15.11 -22.92 9.39
C ILE A 157 -16.59 -22.69 9.71
N ASN A 158 -17.34 -23.72 10.11
CA ASN A 158 -18.77 -23.64 10.41
C ASN A 158 -19.09 -23.01 11.78
N LYS A 159 -18.22 -23.21 12.78
CA LYS A 159 -18.41 -22.75 14.17
C LYS A 159 -18.15 -21.26 14.31
N LYS A 160 -17.27 -20.69 13.49
CA LYS A 160 -17.26 -19.24 13.26
C LYS A 160 -18.48 -18.88 12.42
N LYS A 161 -19.66 -18.80 13.06
CA LYS A 161 -20.89 -18.30 12.45
C LYS A 161 -20.55 -17.00 11.74
N LEU A 162 -20.64 -17.02 10.41
CA LEU A 162 -20.55 -15.83 9.58
C LEU A 162 -21.71 -14.90 9.97
N SER A 163 -21.53 -14.11 11.02
CA SER A 163 -22.55 -13.17 11.45
C SER A 163 -22.60 -12.05 10.42
N THR A 164 -23.77 -11.81 9.84
CA THR A 164 -23.94 -10.71 8.90
C THR A 164 -23.77 -9.40 9.64
N SER A 165 -22.66 -8.71 9.37
CA SER A 165 -22.42 -7.35 9.82
C SER A 165 -22.86 -6.39 8.73
N LYS A 166 -23.60 -5.35 9.14
CA LYS A 166 -23.99 -4.28 8.23
C LYS A 166 -22.84 -3.30 8.09
N ILE A 167 -22.18 -3.30 6.93
CA ILE A 167 -21.26 -2.22 6.57
C ILE A 167 -21.99 -1.25 5.66
N ILE A 168 -21.72 0.03 5.85
CA ILE A 168 -22.16 1.09 4.97
C ILE A 168 -20.96 1.53 4.13
N VAL A 169 -21.16 1.69 2.83
CA VAL A 169 -20.24 2.42 1.95
C VAL A 169 -20.86 3.76 1.59
N CYS A 170 -20.06 4.82 1.69
CA CYS A 170 -20.45 6.17 1.33
C CYS A 170 -19.66 6.62 0.10
N ILE A 171 -20.37 7.18 -0.88
CA ILE A 171 -19.79 8.03 -1.93
C ILE A 171 -19.94 9.48 -1.44
N SER A 172 -18.84 10.20 -1.28
CA SER A 172 -18.84 11.56 -0.72
C SER A 172 -18.12 12.59 -1.60
N ARG A 173 -18.78 13.73 -1.73
CA ARG A 173 -18.28 15.00 -2.26
C ARG A 173 -18.24 16.09 -1.17
N ASN A 174 -18.42 15.68 0.09
CA ASN A 174 -18.48 16.59 1.23
C ASN A 174 -17.06 17.00 1.68
N PRO A 175 -16.73 18.29 1.72
CA PRO A 175 -15.38 18.76 2.06
C PRO A 175 -14.94 18.43 3.50
N ILE A 176 -15.90 18.24 4.42
CA ILE A 176 -15.62 17.80 5.78
C ILE A 176 -15.06 16.37 5.78
N ASP A 177 -15.63 15.47 4.95
CA ASP A 177 -15.11 14.10 4.86
C ASP A 177 -13.70 14.11 4.23
N TYR A 178 -13.45 15.03 3.30
CA TYR A 178 -12.14 15.16 2.67
C TYR A 178 -11.07 15.53 3.69
N LEU A 179 -11.38 16.46 4.59
CA LEU A 179 -10.52 16.86 5.70
C LEU A 179 -10.08 15.66 6.55
N PHE A 180 -11.01 14.76 6.85
CA PHE A 180 -10.74 13.58 7.69
C PHE A 180 -10.21 12.37 6.92
N SER A 181 -10.12 12.46 5.60
CA SER A 181 -9.69 11.37 4.72
C SER A 181 -8.20 11.37 4.39
N ALA A 182 -7.38 12.35 4.79
CA ALA A 182 -5.96 12.32 4.42
C ALA A 182 -5.03 11.64 5.44
N THR A 183 -5.52 11.33 6.63
CA THR A 183 -4.69 10.72 7.66
C THR A 183 -4.76 9.20 7.51
N GLY A 184 -3.65 8.58 7.09
CA GLY A 184 -3.45 7.12 7.20
C GLY A 184 -3.09 6.67 8.62
N GLN A 185 -3.18 7.56 9.61
CA GLN A 185 -2.77 7.37 11.00
C GLN A 185 -3.99 7.26 11.93
N SER A 186 -3.86 6.54 13.05
CA SER A 186 -4.85 6.58 14.13
C SER A 186 -4.89 7.98 14.70
N PHE A 187 -6.08 8.59 14.70
CA PHE A 187 -6.26 10.03 15.00
C PHE A 187 -5.85 10.45 16.42
N THR A 188 -5.48 9.54 17.32
CA THR A 188 -4.83 9.89 18.60
C THR A 188 -3.54 10.71 18.41
N THR A 189 -2.91 10.68 17.23
CA THR A 189 -1.77 11.56 16.88
C THR A 189 -2.17 12.84 16.14
N CYS A 190 -3.44 13.00 15.77
CA CYS A 190 -3.99 14.16 15.04
C CYS A 190 -5.03 14.95 15.86
N GLU A 191 -5.23 14.57 17.13
CA GLU A 191 -6.18 15.20 18.06
C GLU A 191 -5.86 16.68 18.32
N ASN A 192 -4.59 17.08 18.16
CA ASN A 192 -4.22 18.47 18.07
C ASN A 192 -4.22 18.91 16.60
N LEU A 193 -5.29 19.62 16.19
CA LEU A 193 -5.21 20.49 15.02
C LEU A 193 -4.10 21.57 15.24
N GLU A 194 -3.72 21.82 16.49
CA GLU A 194 -2.52 22.53 16.93
C GLU A 194 -1.30 21.59 17.04
N SER A 195 -1.02 20.82 16.00
CA SER A 195 0.20 20.01 15.96
C SER A 195 1.43 20.93 16.04
N ASP A 196 2.33 20.68 17.01
CA ASP A 196 3.65 21.36 17.10
C ASP A 196 4.49 21.17 15.82
N TYR A 197 4.16 20.17 15.00
CA TYR A 197 4.57 20.14 13.60
C TYR A 197 3.73 21.14 12.80
N GLY A 198 4.26 22.34 12.57
CA GLY A 198 3.65 23.45 11.80
C GLY A 198 3.33 23.16 10.32
N GLY A 199 3.20 21.90 9.93
CA GLY A 199 2.84 21.44 8.59
C GLY A 199 1.79 20.34 8.67
N ALA A 200 0.57 20.71 9.04
CA ALA A 200 -0.55 19.81 9.06
C ALA A 200 -0.91 19.33 7.65
N PHE A 201 -0.72 18.04 7.35
CA PHE A 201 -1.08 17.40 6.07
C PHE A 201 -2.52 17.65 5.61
N TYR A 202 -3.41 18.05 6.52
CA TYR A 202 -4.80 18.39 6.24
C TYR A 202 -5.01 19.77 5.61
N MET A 203 -4.00 20.65 5.58
CA MET A 203 -4.11 22.03 5.09
C MET A 203 -4.31 22.15 3.58
N GLY A 204 -3.96 21.12 2.80
CA GLY A 204 -4.22 21.06 1.35
C GLY A 204 -5.62 20.55 0.98
N LEU A 205 -6.36 19.99 1.93
CA LEU A 205 -7.58 19.21 1.62
C LEU A 205 -8.81 20.08 1.42
N GLY A 206 -8.86 21.26 2.05
CA GLY A 206 -10.04 22.12 1.94
C GLY A 206 -10.33 22.59 0.52
N GLY A 207 -9.29 22.73 -0.31
CA GLY A 207 -9.42 23.10 -1.72
C GLY A 207 -9.78 21.95 -2.67
N LEU A 208 -9.66 20.69 -2.24
CA LEU A 208 -9.90 19.52 -3.10
C LEU A 208 -11.38 19.34 -3.46
N CYS A 209 -12.29 19.94 -2.70
CA CYS A 209 -13.71 19.93 -3.06
C CYS A 209 -14.00 20.61 -4.40
N LEU A 210 -13.12 21.52 -4.82
CA LEU A 210 -13.22 22.24 -6.08
C LEU A 210 -12.68 21.43 -7.28
N ASP A 211 -12.13 20.24 -7.07
CA ASP A 211 -11.78 19.32 -8.14
C ASP A 211 -13.06 18.61 -8.64
N PRO A 212 -13.59 18.93 -9.83
CA PRO A 212 -14.84 18.37 -10.35
C PRO A 212 -14.72 16.88 -10.70
N ASN A 213 -13.51 16.31 -10.73
CA ASN A 213 -13.32 14.92 -11.13
C ASN A 213 -13.31 13.93 -9.96
N ARG A 214 -13.15 14.41 -8.73
CA ARG A 214 -12.78 13.57 -7.59
C ARG A 214 -13.95 13.25 -6.67
N PHE A 215 -13.96 12.08 -6.09
CA PHE A 215 -14.89 11.75 -5.00
C PHE A 215 -14.17 10.89 -3.97
N LEU A 216 -14.72 10.82 -2.76
CA LEU A 216 -14.22 9.94 -1.70
C LEU A 216 -15.17 8.75 -1.57
N LEU A 217 -14.60 7.55 -1.55
CA LEU A 217 -15.27 6.33 -1.12
C LEU A 217 -14.80 6.02 0.29
N PHE A 218 -15.72 5.72 1.20
CA PHE A 218 -15.35 5.18 2.50
C PHE A 218 -16.37 4.20 3.04
N SER A 219 -15.91 3.22 3.79
CA SER A 219 -16.74 2.23 4.46
C SER A 219 -16.76 2.47 5.96
N LEU A 220 -17.89 2.25 6.62
CA LEU A 220 -18.06 2.41 8.06
C LEU A 220 -19.08 1.42 8.63
N TYR A 221 -19.06 1.22 9.95
CA TYR A 221 -20.21 0.64 10.65
C TYR A 221 -21.27 1.70 10.92
N ARG A 222 -22.52 1.29 11.11
CA ARG A 222 -23.71 2.16 11.29
C ARG A 222 -23.57 3.29 12.32
N LYS A 223 -22.76 3.12 13.37
CA LYS A 223 -22.60 4.10 14.45
C LYS A 223 -21.14 4.23 14.84
N SER A 224 -20.38 4.99 14.06
CA SER A 224 -19.00 5.27 14.38
C SER A 224 -18.70 6.72 14.06
N LEU A 225 -19.17 7.63 14.92
CA LEU A 225 -18.80 9.05 14.86
C LEU A 225 -17.74 9.34 15.91
N TRP A 226 -16.72 10.12 15.56
CA TRP A 226 -15.69 10.63 16.47
C TRP A 226 -15.88 12.12 16.70
N ASN A 227 -15.59 12.55 17.93
CA ASN A 227 -15.66 13.95 18.33
C ASN A 227 -14.24 14.51 18.42
N ILE A 228 -13.97 15.62 17.75
CA ILE A 228 -12.74 16.39 17.96
C ILE A 228 -13.09 17.54 18.91
N LYS A 229 -12.60 17.47 20.14
CA LYS A 229 -13.05 18.31 21.27
C LYS A 229 -12.90 19.82 20.97
N ASP A 230 -11.78 20.24 20.39
CA ASP A 230 -11.47 21.66 20.25
C ASP A 230 -12.14 22.31 19.03
N ASN A 231 -12.44 21.52 18.00
CA ASN A 231 -13.02 22.01 16.75
C ASN A 231 -14.49 21.57 16.53
N ARG A 232 -15.05 20.86 17.51
CA ARG A 232 -16.47 20.42 17.58
C ARG A 232 -16.95 19.63 16.37
N PHE A 233 -16.05 18.98 15.63
CA PHE A 233 -16.43 18.11 14.53
C PHE A 233 -16.98 16.79 15.03
N ARG A 234 -18.05 16.32 14.39
CA ARG A 234 -18.52 14.93 14.46
C ARG A 234 -18.35 14.29 13.10
N TYR A 235 -17.44 13.34 12.97
CA TYR A 235 -17.08 12.76 11.67
C TYR A 235 -17.10 11.24 11.69
N PHE A 236 -17.25 10.63 10.52
CA PHE A 236 -17.28 9.17 10.38
C PHE A 236 -15.91 8.55 10.63
N LYS A 237 -15.86 7.54 11.49
CA LYS A 237 -14.71 6.65 11.62
C LYS A 237 -14.69 5.68 10.45
N TYR A 238 -13.75 5.87 9.54
CA TYR A 238 -13.59 5.00 8.38
C TYR A 238 -13.01 3.64 8.79
N LEU A 239 -13.61 2.56 8.29
CA LEU A 239 -13.01 1.23 8.27
C LEU A 239 -12.02 1.08 7.13
N SER A 240 -12.35 1.69 5.99
CA SER A 240 -11.49 1.82 4.82
C SER A 240 -11.97 2.98 3.97
N ARG A 241 -11.09 3.53 3.13
CA ARG A 241 -11.38 4.63 2.22
C ARG A 241 -10.58 4.52 0.94
N SER A 242 -11.02 5.18 -0.11
CA SER A 242 -10.27 5.35 -1.36
C SER A 242 -10.71 6.62 -2.06
N TRP A 243 -9.80 7.24 -2.81
CA TRP A 243 -10.20 8.27 -3.76
C TRP A 243 -10.73 7.63 -5.04
N GLY A 244 -11.77 8.23 -5.59
CA GLY A 244 -12.30 7.92 -6.90
C GLY A 244 -12.17 9.09 -7.86
N LEU A 245 -12.06 8.79 -9.15
CA LEU A 245 -12.05 9.76 -10.24
C LEU A 245 -13.05 9.40 -11.33
N ILE A 246 -13.64 10.42 -11.95
CA ILE A 246 -14.39 10.31 -13.21
C ILE A 246 -13.50 10.60 -14.41
N CYS A 247 -13.49 9.66 -15.35
CA CYS A 247 -12.72 9.74 -16.59
C CYS A 247 -13.55 10.39 -17.71
N LYS A 248 -12.91 10.85 -18.79
CA LYS A 248 -13.59 11.47 -19.96
C LYS A 248 -14.77 10.67 -20.51
N ASN A 249 -14.69 9.36 -20.49
CA ASN A 249 -15.72 8.41 -20.95
C ASN A 249 -16.76 8.05 -19.87
N ASN A 250 -16.90 8.85 -18.82
CA ASN A 250 -17.76 8.59 -17.66
C ASN A 250 -17.41 7.32 -16.87
N LEU A 251 -16.23 6.73 -17.10
CA LEU A 251 -15.79 5.59 -16.32
C LEU A 251 -15.24 6.05 -14.98
N LEU A 252 -15.52 5.26 -13.93
CA LEU A 252 -14.96 5.49 -12.61
C LEU A 252 -13.67 4.73 -12.41
N HIS A 253 -12.69 5.40 -11.81
CA HIS A 253 -11.42 4.82 -11.41
C HIS A 253 -11.24 4.97 -9.89
N VAL A 254 -10.96 3.87 -9.21
CA VAL A 254 -10.62 3.86 -7.78
C VAL A 254 -9.09 3.82 -7.69
N VAL A 255 -8.50 4.78 -6.97
CA VAL A 255 -7.06 5.09 -7.02
C VAL A 255 -6.24 4.10 -6.16
N LYS A 256 -6.40 4.18 -4.84
CA LYS A 256 -5.79 3.28 -3.86
C LYS A 256 -6.61 3.27 -2.58
N GLN A 257 -6.82 2.08 -2.04
CA GLN A 257 -7.62 1.86 -0.85
C GLN A 257 -6.76 1.77 0.43
N TYR A 258 -7.27 2.31 1.54
CA TYR A 258 -6.59 2.40 2.83
C TYR A 258 -7.53 2.16 4.03
N PRO A 259 -7.15 1.36 5.05
CA PRO A 259 -6.17 0.28 4.95
C PRO A 259 -6.61 -0.76 3.90
N GLU A 260 -5.70 -1.66 3.52
CA GLU A 260 -5.99 -2.68 2.51
C GLU A 260 -7.16 -3.60 2.92
N GLU A 261 -8.08 -3.71 1.97
CA GLU A 261 -9.23 -4.61 1.76
C GLU A 261 -10.01 -5.21 2.96
N LYS A 262 -11.04 -4.45 3.42
CA LYS A 262 -12.27 -5.04 4.00
C LYS A 262 -13.47 -5.06 3.04
N ILE A 263 -13.48 -4.16 2.05
CA ILE A 263 -14.51 -4.06 0.99
C ILE A 263 -13.81 -3.76 -0.31
N ASN A 264 -14.10 -4.48 -1.39
CA ASN A 264 -13.58 -4.13 -2.70
C ASN A 264 -14.40 -2.98 -3.31
N PHE A 265 -13.84 -1.76 -3.29
CA PHE A 265 -14.54 -0.58 -3.82
C PHE A 265 -14.75 -0.60 -5.34
N HIS A 266 -13.95 -1.35 -6.11
CA HIS A 266 -14.22 -1.54 -7.53
C HIS A 266 -15.48 -2.36 -7.73
N LYS A 267 -15.60 -3.49 -7.02
CA LYS A 267 -16.78 -4.36 -7.07
C LYS A 267 -18.03 -3.60 -6.60
N PHE A 268 -17.90 -2.79 -5.54
CA PHE A 268 -18.98 -1.92 -5.07
C PHE A 268 -19.54 -1.00 -6.18
N LEU A 269 -18.66 -0.33 -6.93
CA LEU A 269 -19.09 0.55 -8.02
C LEU A 269 -19.78 -0.22 -9.14
N GLU A 270 -19.30 -1.43 -9.46
CA GLU A 270 -19.97 -2.30 -10.44
C GLU A 270 -21.34 -2.77 -9.97
N ASP A 271 -21.44 -3.23 -8.73
CA ASP A 271 -22.69 -3.72 -8.13
C ASP A 271 -23.75 -2.60 -8.06
N THR A 272 -23.33 -1.33 -7.96
CA THR A 272 -24.20 -0.14 -8.01
C THR A 272 -24.55 0.32 -9.41
N GLY A 273 -24.08 -0.38 -10.44
CA GLY A 273 -24.37 -0.10 -11.84
C GLY A 273 -23.46 0.96 -12.47
N PHE A 274 -22.43 1.44 -11.77
CA PHE A 274 -21.48 2.37 -12.36
C PHE A 274 -20.45 1.64 -13.23
N GLN A 275 -20.18 2.21 -14.40
CA GLN A 275 -19.18 1.64 -15.30
C GLN A 275 -17.76 1.95 -14.79
N LYS A 276 -16.95 0.91 -14.59
CA LYS A 276 -15.56 1.04 -14.15
C LYS A 276 -14.60 1.13 -15.34
N ASN A 277 -13.49 1.84 -15.15
CA ASN A 277 -12.36 1.72 -16.07
C ASN A 277 -11.63 0.39 -15.78
N LYS A 278 -11.76 -0.59 -16.69
CA LYS A 278 -11.14 -1.92 -16.58
C LYS A 278 -9.67 -1.96 -17.01
N GLY A 279 -9.13 -0.88 -17.59
CA GLY A 279 -7.77 -0.85 -18.11
C GLY A 279 -6.84 0.12 -17.41
N PHE A 280 -5.53 -0.14 -17.49
CA PHE A 280 -4.45 0.85 -17.32
C PHE A 280 -4.46 1.95 -18.42
N LEU A 281 -5.45 1.90 -19.32
CA LEU A 281 -5.58 2.82 -20.45
C LEU A 281 -5.94 4.21 -19.95
N LYS A 282 -4.97 5.12 -20.04
CA LYS A 282 -5.05 6.60 -20.02
C LYS A 282 -6.43 7.12 -19.61
N ALA A 283 -6.69 7.10 -18.31
CA ALA A 283 -7.86 7.78 -17.79
C ALA A 283 -7.52 9.26 -17.67
N ASP A 284 -7.81 9.99 -18.74
CA ASP A 284 -7.84 11.44 -18.68
C ASP A 284 -9.02 11.87 -17.81
N GLY A 285 -8.80 12.82 -16.91
CA GLY A 285 -9.87 13.43 -16.13
C GLY A 285 -10.95 14.01 -17.04
N LYS A 286 -12.23 13.85 -16.68
CA LYS A 286 -13.35 14.33 -17.49
C LYS A 286 -13.33 15.84 -17.71
N PHE A 287 -12.99 16.57 -16.66
CA PHE A 287 -13.00 18.02 -16.62
C PHE A 287 -11.60 18.54 -16.35
N ARG A 288 -11.31 19.71 -16.93
CA ARG A 288 -10.20 20.52 -16.47
C ARG A 288 -10.64 21.33 -15.27
N TRP A 289 -9.72 21.60 -14.36
CA TRP A 289 -10.02 22.45 -13.22
C TRP A 289 -8.86 23.36 -12.88
N LYS A 290 -9.21 24.50 -12.31
CA LYS A 290 -8.24 25.51 -11.87
C LYS A 290 -7.89 25.25 -10.42
N ILE A 291 -6.60 25.00 -10.16
CA ILE A 291 -6.11 24.77 -8.79
C ILE A 291 -6.45 26.01 -7.94
N PRO A 292 -6.98 25.82 -6.72
CA PRO A 292 -7.05 26.89 -5.74
C PRO A 292 -5.65 27.48 -5.50
N LYS A 293 -5.57 28.67 -4.92
CA LYS A 293 -4.30 29.37 -4.70
C LYS A 293 -4.13 29.76 -3.26
N TYR A 294 -2.89 29.73 -2.77
CA TYR A 294 -2.50 30.29 -1.48
C TYR A 294 -2.46 31.82 -1.53
N LYS A 295 -2.35 32.47 -0.34
CA LYS A 295 -2.26 33.94 -0.18
C LYS A 295 -1.14 34.57 -1.00
N ASN A 296 -0.03 33.86 -1.22
CA ASN A 296 1.08 34.29 -2.09
C ASN A 296 0.82 34.05 -3.60
N ASN A 297 -0.40 33.70 -3.99
CA ASN A 297 -0.84 33.40 -5.35
C ASN A 297 -0.23 32.15 -6.01
N LEU A 298 0.55 31.35 -5.28
CA LEU A 298 0.98 30.03 -5.73
C LEU A 298 -0.21 29.05 -5.72
N PRO A 299 -0.24 28.07 -6.64
CA PRO A 299 -1.26 27.02 -6.63
C PRO A 299 -1.22 26.22 -5.32
N SER A 300 -2.38 25.89 -4.78
CA SER A 300 -2.52 25.07 -3.59
C SER A 300 -2.10 23.63 -3.88
N HIS A 301 -1.63 22.94 -2.85
CA HIS A 301 -1.26 21.53 -3.00
C HIS A 301 -2.46 20.68 -3.45
N ILE A 302 -2.20 19.75 -4.37
CA ILE A 302 -3.16 18.73 -4.78
C ILE A 302 -2.71 17.42 -4.15
N TYR A 303 -3.53 16.87 -3.27
CA TYR A 303 -3.30 15.53 -2.72
C TYR A 303 -3.40 14.47 -3.82
N MET A 304 -2.40 13.58 -3.91
CA MET A 304 -2.31 12.55 -4.95
C MET A 304 -1.78 11.25 -4.35
N ASP A 305 -2.54 10.16 -4.45
CA ASP A 305 -2.12 8.85 -3.93
C ASP A 305 -1.30 8.02 -4.92
N THR A 306 -1.60 8.07 -6.23
CA THR A 306 -0.88 7.30 -7.29
C THR A 306 -1.11 7.85 -8.71
N LEU A 307 -1.51 9.11 -8.84
CA LEU A 307 -1.90 9.72 -10.13
C LEU A 307 -0.76 10.53 -10.73
N THR A 308 -0.78 10.78 -12.04
CA THR A 308 0.03 11.84 -12.66
C THR A 308 -0.89 13.00 -13.07
N LEU A 309 -0.39 14.23 -13.00
CA LEU A 309 -1.13 15.42 -13.48
C LEU A 309 -0.38 16.08 -14.62
N ASN A 310 -1.13 16.54 -15.60
CA ASN A 310 -0.66 17.53 -16.55
C ASN A 310 -1.14 18.92 -16.09
N ILE A 311 -0.20 19.79 -15.69
CA ILE A 311 -0.49 21.16 -15.27
C ILE A 311 -0.12 22.13 -16.40
N LYS A 312 -1.12 22.82 -16.95
CA LYS A 312 -0.89 23.93 -17.88
C LYS A 312 -0.46 25.17 -17.11
N ARG A 313 0.85 25.42 -17.07
CA ARG A 313 1.50 26.51 -16.32
C ARG A 313 0.94 27.91 -16.59
N LYS A 314 0.41 28.19 -17.78
CA LYS A 314 -0.15 29.52 -18.12
C LYS A 314 -1.38 29.88 -17.26
N ASN A 315 -2.24 28.89 -16.95
CA ASN A 315 -3.52 29.13 -16.26
C ASN A 315 -3.68 28.34 -14.96
N TYR A 316 -2.69 27.48 -14.62
CA TYR A 316 -2.79 26.47 -13.56
C TYR A 316 -4.04 25.59 -13.70
N GLU A 317 -4.34 25.22 -14.95
CA GLU A 317 -5.36 24.21 -15.24
C GLU A 317 -4.73 22.84 -15.15
N VAL A 318 -5.44 21.92 -14.51
CA VAL A 318 -5.00 20.55 -14.29
C VAL A 318 -5.88 19.61 -15.09
N GLU A 319 -5.22 18.67 -15.75
CA GLU A 319 -5.83 17.51 -16.38
C GLU A 319 -5.17 16.26 -15.75
N TYR A 320 -5.96 15.36 -15.20
CA TYR A 320 -5.46 14.08 -14.73
C TYR A 320 -4.96 13.28 -15.93
N VAL A 321 -3.75 12.74 -15.85
CA VAL A 321 -3.19 11.83 -16.86
C VAL A 321 -2.74 10.58 -16.12
N LEU A 322 -3.48 9.48 -16.28
CA LEU A 322 -3.09 8.19 -15.72
C LEU A 322 -2.10 7.51 -16.69
N GLU A 323 -0.84 7.96 -16.69
CA GLU A 323 0.27 7.22 -17.32
C GLU A 323 0.92 6.32 -16.26
N GLY A 324 1.19 5.05 -16.61
CA GLY A 324 1.73 4.06 -15.68
C GLY A 324 3.08 4.50 -15.12
N GLY A 325 3.09 5.11 -13.94
CA GLY A 325 4.32 5.49 -13.26
C GLY A 325 4.16 6.50 -12.11
N VAL A 326 4.43 6.00 -10.90
CA VAL A 326 4.91 6.66 -9.68
C VAL A 326 4.09 7.82 -9.10
N CYS A 327 3.68 7.61 -7.85
CA CYS A 327 3.13 8.62 -6.95
C CYS A 327 4.08 9.83 -6.83
N GLY A 328 3.60 11.03 -7.18
CA GLY A 328 4.39 12.24 -7.10
C GLY A 328 3.49 13.48 -7.10
N CYS A 329 3.64 14.31 -6.07
CA CYS A 329 3.04 15.64 -6.01
C CYS A 329 3.61 16.51 -7.16
N VAL A 330 2.73 17.10 -7.96
CA VAL A 330 3.17 17.91 -9.13
C VAL A 330 3.68 19.31 -8.72
N THR A 331 3.59 19.62 -7.43
CA THR A 331 4.54 20.48 -6.73
C THR A 331 5.26 19.64 -5.68
N GLN A 332 6.39 19.03 -6.03
CA GLN A 332 7.39 18.66 -5.03
C GLN A 332 8.02 19.95 -4.52
N HIS A 333 7.41 20.55 -3.49
CA HIS A 333 8.27 20.90 -2.38
C HIS A 333 8.51 19.60 -1.63
N ASN A 334 9.78 19.26 -1.42
CA ASN A 334 10.17 18.12 -0.61
C ASN A 334 9.44 18.23 0.73
N TYR A 335 8.53 17.29 0.97
CA TYR A 335 7.86 17.12 2.26
C TYR A 335 8.79 16.50 3.32
N HIS A 336 10.11 16.58 3.12
CA HIS A 336 11.11 16.24 4.14
C HIS A 336 11.66 17.46 4.85
N ASP A 337 11.51 18.65 4.28
CA ASP A 337 11.95 19.88 4.91
C ASP A 337 10.71 20.55 5.49
N GLY A 338 10.59 20.51 6.82
CA GLY A 338 9.69 21.40 7.55
C GLY A 338 9.91 22.84 7.11
N PHE A 339 8.98 23.72 7.50
CA PHE A 339 8.91 25.15 7.16
C PHE A 339 10.16 26.00 7.51
N GLU A 340 11.32 25.41 7.82
CA GLU A 340 12.50 26.10 8.36
C GLU A 340 13.72 26.19 7.42
N ASN A 341 13.78 25.50 6.27
CA ASN A 341 14.93 25.63 5.36
C ASN A 341 14.58 26.05 3.93
N LEU A 342 14.18 27.32 3.80
CA LEU A 342 14.05 28.01 2.52
C LEU A 342 15.36 28.72 2.12
N THR A 343 16.44 27.98 1.92
CA THR A 343 17.62 28.49 1.17
C THR A 343 18.34 27.35 0.44
N GLY A 344 18.03 27.21 -0.85
CA GLY A 344 18.92 26.57 -1.83
C GLY A 344 18.54 25.16 -2.26
N ARG A 345 17.76 25.06 -3.34
CA ARG A 345 17.83 24.05 -4.44
C ARG A 345 16.46 23.83 -5.11
N MET A 346 15.93 24.88 -5.71
CA MET A 346 14.72 24.83 -6.53
C MET A 346 14.99 24.61 -8.04
N ASP A 347 16.24 24.72 -8.49
CA ASP A 347 16.57 24.69 -9.92
C ASP A 347 16.97 23.29 -10.47
N GLU A 348 17.07 22.25 -9.63
CA GLU A 348 17.66 20.97 -10.07
C GLU A 348 16.65 19.87 -10.45
N LEU A 349 15.35 20.00 -10.14
CA LEU A 349 14.45 18.84 -10.14
C LEU A 349 13.42 18.73 -11.28
N GLN A 350 13.19 19.73 -12.14
CA GLN A 350 12.04 19.62 -13.08
C GLN A 350 12.26 19.94 -14.57
N THR A 351 13.47 20.16 -15.08
CA THR A 351 13.69 20.31 -16.55
C THR A 351 15.06 19.84 -17.06
N GLN A 352 15.78 18.99 -16.33
CA GLN A 352 17.10 18.61 -16.80
C GLN A 352 17.01 17.60 -17.96
N LYS A 353 17.07 18.10 -19.19
CA LYS A 353 17.82 17.46 -20.28
C LYS A 353 19.24 17.21 -19.73
N ARG A 354 19.45 16.11 -19.02
CA ARG A 354 20.74 15.80 -18.41
C ARG A 354 21.69 15.38 -19.52
N LYS A 355 22.82 16.09 -19.64
CA LYS A 355 23.89 15.64 -20.53
C LYS A 355 24.69 14.58 -19.79
N CYS A 356 24.90 13.43 -20.43
CA CYS A 356 25.84 12.43 -19.92
C CYS A 356 27.20 13.11 -19.69
N ARG A 357 27.74 13.01 -18.47
CA ARG A 357 29.04 13.63 -18.14
C ARG A 357 30.20 13.15 -19.00
N LYS A 358 30.08 11.98 -19.65
CA LYS A 358 31.11 11.41 -20.52
C LYS A 358 30.97 11.83 -21.99
N CYS A 359 29.79 11.62 -22.59
CA CYS A 359 29.60 11.83 -24.04
C CYS A 359 28.80 13.09 -24.38
N GLY A 360 28.32 13.84 -23.38
CA GLY A 360 27.52 15.05 -23.59
C GLY A 360 26.11 14.81 -24.14
N ARG A 361 25.76 13.56 -24.51
CA ARG A 361 24.43 13.18 -25.03
C ARG A 361 23.35 13.51 -24.02
N ILE A 362 22.25 14.09 -24.50
CA ILE A 362 21.05 14.32 -23.70
C ILE A 362 20.44 12.95 -23.36
N ILE A 363 20.31 12.66 -22.07
CA ILE A 363 19.70 11.44 -21.54
C ILE A 363 18.20 11.68 -21.44
N LEU A 364 17.41 10.88 -22.15
CA LEU A 364 15.95 10.86 -22.05
C LEU A 364 15.55 9.75 -21.08
N PHE A 365 14.60 10.01 -20.19
CA PHE A 365 14.04 8.95 -19.34
C PHE A 365 13.37 7.90 -20.24
N PRO A 366 13.64 6.58 -20.13
CA PRO A 366 14.24 5.85 -18.99
C PRO A 366 15.73 5.45 -19.13
N GLU A 367 16.54 6.06 -20.02
CA GLU A 367 17.96 5.72 -20.28
C GLU A 367 18.94 6.11 -19.14
N LEU A 368 18.45 6.25 -17.90
CA LEU A 368 19.25 6.68 -16.75
C LEU A 368 19.90 5.48 -16.06
N SER A 369 21.22 5.53 -15.97
CA SER A 369 21.99 4.60 -15.14
C SER A 369 22.99 5.36 -14.27
N ILE A 370 23.21 4.82 -13.06
CA ILE A 370 24.04 5.37 -11.98
C ILE A 370 23.64 6.83 -11.63
N HIS A 371 22.63 6.98 -10.76
CA HIS A 371 22.09 8.27 -10.26
C HIS A 371 21.73 9.32 -11.34
N GLY A 372 21.52 8.87 -12.58
CA GLY A 372 21.15 9.74 -13.68
C GLY A 372 22.24 10.70 -14.14
N LEU A 373 23.51 10.33 -13.97
CA LEU A 373 24.69 11.11 -14.41
C LEU A 373 25.28 10.64 -15.75
N TYR A 374 25.03 9.37 -16.13
CA TYR A 374 25.55 8.74 -17.33
C TYR A 374 24.40 8.08 -18.13
N CYS A 375 24.56 7.99 -19.46
CA CYS A 375 23.67 7.15 -20.27
C CYS A 375 24.08 5.68 -20.15
N ASP A 376 23.16 4.78 -20.48
CA ASP A 376 23.36 3.32 -20.41
C ASP A 376 24.59 2.81 -21.17
N VAL A 377 24.92 3.46 -22.30
CA VAL A 377 26.13 3.13 -23.07
C VAL A 377 27.39 3.51 -22.30
N CYS A 378 27.39 4.66 -21.61
CA CYS A 378 28.55 5.16 -20.88
C CYS A 378 28.71 4.56 -19.47
N SER A 379 27.65 3.96 -18.93
CA SER A 379 27.63 3.32 -17.60
C SER A 379 27.87 1.81 -17.64
N LYS A 380 27.85 1.18 -18.81
CA LYS A 380 27.94 -0.29 -18.99
C LYS A 380 29.04 -0.95 -18.12
N ASP A 381 30.23 -0.36 -18.11
CA ASP A 381 31.41 -0.87 -17.41
C ASP A 381 31.77 -0.09 -16.15
N LYS A 382 30.85 0.74 -15.65
CA LYS A 382 31.04 1.56 -14.45
C LYS A 382 30.00 1.21 -13.41
N ASP A 383 30.35 1.44 -12.15
CA ASP A 383 29.40 1.39 -11.04
C ASP A 383 29.86 2.35 -9.94
N MET A 384 29.00 2.56 -8.95
CA MET A 384 29.29 3.44 -7.82
C MET A 384 29.75 2.61 -6.62
N CYS A 385 30.78 3.10 -5.93
CA CYS A 385 31.13 2.56 -4.62
C CYS A 385 30.06 2.99 -3.60
N LEU A 386 29.40 2.04 -2.96
CA LEU A 386 28.32 2.30 -1.99
C LEU A 386 28.78 3.18 -0.80
N GLN A 387 30.06 3.15 -0.45
CA GLN A 387 30.57 3.84 0.75
C GLN A 387 31.04 5.28 0.49
N CYS A 388 31.65 5.55 -0.66
CA CYS A 388 32.22 6.87 -0.96
C CYS A 388 31.54 7.58 -2.11
N GLU A 389 30.54 6.94 -2.72
CA GLU A 389 29.70 7.46 -3.81
C GLU A 389 30.50 7.89 -5.07
N LYS A 390 31.79 7.53 -5.12
CA LYS A 390 32.63 7.74 -6.30
C LYS A 390 32.36 6.65 -7.33
N ILE A 391 32.47 7.02 -8.60
CA ILE A 391 32.22 6.13 -9.74
C ILE A 391 33.54 5.52 -10.20
N PHE A 392 33.56 4.20 -10.32
CA PHE A 392 34.73 3.41 -10.71
C PHE A 392 34.39 2.54 -11.91
N LYS A 393 35.40 1.95 -12.55
CA LYS A 393 35.14 0.82 -13.46
C LYS A 393 34.65 -0.37 -12.63
N LYS A 394 33.72 -1.18 -13.15
CA LYS A 394 33.24 -2.40 -12.48
C LYS A 394 34.39 -3.35 -12.10
N SER A 395 35.44 -3.41 -12.92
CA SER A 395 36.67 -4.17 -12.63
C SER A 395 37.47 -3.67 -11.41
N GLU A 396 37.24 -2.43 -10.98
CA GLU A 396 37.90 -1.81 -9.82
C GLU A 396 37.05 -1.92 -8.54
N LEU A 397 35.86 -2.51 -8.67
CA LEU A 397 34.91 -2.70 -7.60
C LEU A 397 34.84 -4.17 -7.20
N THR A 398 34.58 -4.43 -5.92
CA THR A 398 34.24 -5.75 -5.41
C THR A 398 32.78 -5.72 -5.00
N TYR A 399 31.99 -6.68 -5.47
CA TYR A 399 30.65 -6.90 -4.95
C TYR A 399 30.73 -7.52 -3.54
N ILE A 400 30.04 -6.89 -2.59
CA ILE A 400 29.80 -7.41 -1.25
C ILE A 400 28.29 -7.57 -1.07
N THR A 401 27.83 -8.19 0.01
CA THR A 401 26.42 -8.59 0.22
C THR A 401 25.37 -7.51 -0.09
N GLU A 402 25.71 -6.23 0.07
CA GLU A 402 24.79 -5.10 -0.07
C GLU A 402 25.07 -4.22 -1.32
N GLY A 403 26.12 -4.51 -2.10
CA GLY A 403 26.47 -3.73 -3.29
C GLY A 403 27.95 -3.70 -3.65
N TYR A 404 28.34 -2.83 -4.58
CA TYR A 404 29.74 -2.68 -5.01
C TYR A 404 30.53 -1.70 -4.12
N VAL A 405 31.76 -2.06 -3.76
CA VAL A 405 32.70 -1.18 -3.03
C VAL A 405 34.06 -1.13 -3.71
N CYS A 406 34.71 0.03 -3.71
CA CYS A 406 36.04 0.20 -4.29
C CYS A 406 37.13 -0.42 -3.42
N LYS A 407 38.30 -0.68 -3.99
CA LYS A 407 39.45 -1.30 -3.31
C LYS A 407 39.85 -0.59 -1.99
N SER A 408 39.78 0.75 -1.96
CA SER A 408 40.10 1.53 -0.75
C SER A 408 39.04 1.33 0.35
N CYS A 409 37.75 1.49 0.01
CA CYS A 409 36.65 1.29 0.94
C CYS A 409 36.56 -0.16 1.42
N LYS A 410 36.86 -1.14 0.55
CA LYS A 410 36.93 -2.56 0.93
C LYS A 410 37.95 -2.80 2.04
N LYS A 411 39.17 -2.27 1.92
CA LYS A 411 40.21 -2.45 2.96
C LYS A 411 39.80 -1.88 4.31
N MET A 412 39.07 -0.76 4.29
CA MET A 412 38.72 -0.02 5.48
C MET A 412 37.47 -0.58 6.16
N PHE A 413 36.43 -0.88 5.38
CA PHE A 413 35.08 -1.14 5.88
C PHE A 413 34.57 -2.55 5.62
N ALA A 414 35.25 -3.36 4.80
CA ALA A 414 34.84 -4.73 4.55
C ALA A 414 35.63 -5.72 5.41
N THR A 415 34.99 -6.84 5.71
CA THR A 415 35.59 -8.05 6.30
C THR A 415 35.10 -9.28 5.54
N ILE A 416 35.62 -10.45 5.85
CA ILE A 416 35.21 -11.72 5.25
C ILE A 416 34.51 -12.53 6.33
N CYS A 417 33.37 -13.13 5.99
CA CYS A 417 32.78 -14.14 6.86
C CYS A 417 33.74 -15.34 6.95
N ASN A 418 34.30 -15.60 8.12
CA ASN A 418 35.29 -16.66 8.34
C ASN A 418 34.77 -18.07 7.99
N ARG A 419 33.44 -18.24 7.86
CA ARG A 419 32.82 -19.54 7.56
C ARG A 419 32.51 -19.73 6.07
N CYS A 420 31.80 -18.79 5.44
CA CYS A 420 31.36 -18.94 4.05
C CYS A 420 32.22 -18.16 3.04
N GLY A 421 33.22 -17.40 3.50
CA GLY A 421 34.11 -16.63 2.63
C GLY A 421 33.47 -15.41 1.97
N ILE A 422 32.20 -15.10 2.28
CA ILE A 422 31.49 -13.96 1.70
C ILE A 422 32.00 -12.65 2.32
N PHE A 423 32.23 -11.64 1.50
CA PHE A 423 32.59 -10.30 1.96
C PHE A 423 31.39 -9.54 2.53
N LEU A 424 31.58 -8.91 3.69
CA LEU A 424 30.57 -8.17 4.45
C LEU A 424 31.09 -6.77 4.79
N PHE A 425 30.19 -5.84 5.08
CA PHE A 425 30.57 -4.65 5.83
C PHE A 425 30.86 -5.02 7.29
N LYS A 426 31.90 -4.41 7.88
CA LYS A 426 32.24 -4.57 9.31
C LYS A 426 31.08 -4.16 10.22
N SER A 427 30.29 -3.16 9.84
CA SER A 427 29.08 -2.74 10.57
C SER A 427 27.95 -3.76 10.52
N SER A 428 27.89 -4.58 9.48
CA SER A 428 26.85 -5.60 9.27
C SER A 428 27.29 -7.00 9.69
N ALA A 429 28.59 -7.19 9.97
CA ALA A 429 29.17 -8.45 10.39
C ALA A 429 29.05 -8.62 11.91
N LEU A 430 28.71 -9.83 12.33
CA LEU A 430 28.63 -10.20 13.73
C LEU A 430 30.03 -10.64 14.20
N LYS A 431 30.52 -10.05 15.29
CA LYS A 431 31.77 -10.47 15.93
C LYS A 431 31.49 -11.70 16.80
N SER A 432 32.31 -12.74 16.72
CA SER A 432 32.18 -13.90 17.62
C SER A 432 32.56 -13.50 19.05
N ASP A 433 31.81 -13.99 20.04
CA ASP A 433 32.08 -13.73 21.46
C ASP A 433 33.41 -14.37 21.93
N TYR A 434 33.91 -15.36 21.20
CA TYR A 434 35.13 -16.12 21.55
C TYR A 434 36.43 -15.54 20.99
N SER A 435 36.37 -14.65 19.99
CA SER A 435 37.56 -14.06 19.39
C SER A 435 37.24 -12.77 18.65
N GLU A 436 38.01 -11.73 18.96
CA GLU A 436 37.90 -10.43 18.31
C GLU A 436 38.21 -10.45 16.80
N GLN A 437 38.76 -11.56 16.29
CA GLN A 437 39.19 -11.68 14.89
C GLN A 437 38.22 -12.49 14.01
N ILE A 438 37.14 -13.01 14.57
CA ILE A 438 36.16 -13.83 13.83
C ILE A 438 34.92 -12.99 13.51
N TRP A 439 34.66 -12.82 12.22
CA TRP A 439 33.50 -12.13 11.67
C TRP A 439 32.56 -13.12 10.98
N LEU A 440 31.27 -13.07 11.31
CA LEU A 440 30.24 -13.95 10.76
C LEU A 440 29.15 -13.14 10.06
N CYS A 441 28.62 -13.67 8.95
CA CYS A 441 27.38 -13.14 8.37
C CYS A 441 26.18 -13.60 9.20
N ARG A 442 25.05 -12.89 9.11
CA ARG A 442 23.80 -13.23 9.82
C ARG A 442 23.30 -14.65 9.53
N ASN A 443 23.61 -15.21 8.36
CA ASN A 443 23.21 -16.58 8.03
C ASN A 443 24.15 -17.64 8.64
N CYS A 444 25.39 -17.25 8.99
CA CYS A 444 26.38 -18.13 9.60
C CYS A 444 26.39 -18.04 11.14
N SER A 445 25.78 -17.00 11.72
CA SER A 445 25.76 -16.76 13.17
C SER A 445 24.84 -17.71 13.97
N SER A 446 24.02 -18.52 13.30
CA SER A 446 23.26 -19.61 13.95
C SER A 446 24.14 -20.79 14.37
N PHE A 447 25.46 -20.70 14.18
CA PHE A 447 26.44 -21.76 14.46
C PHE A 447 27.62 -21.23 15.29
N ASN A 448 27.32 -20.48 16.36
CA ASN A 448 28.32 -19.72 17.14
C ASN A 448 29.26 -20.57 18.01
N ASN A 449 29.12 -21.90 18.06
CA ASN A 449 30.00 -22.76 18.86
C ASN A 449 31.13 -23.35 18.00
N ILE A 450 32.38 -23.03 18.32
CA ILE A 450 33.59 -23.62 17.71
C ILE A 450 34.21 -24.58 18.73
N CYS A 451 34.41 -25.86 18.39
CA CYS A 451 35.16 -26.76 19.29
C CYS A 451 36.65 -26.39 19.26
N ASP A 452 37.24 -26.16 20.42
CA ASP A 452 38.62 -25.68 20.52
C ASP A 452 39.66 -26.68 20.01
N SER A 453 39.40 -27.98 20.13
CA SER A 453 40.32 -29.04 19.67
C SER A 453 40.30 -29.25 18.15
N CYS A 454 39.13 -29.18 17.51
CA CYS A 454 39.01 -29.52 16.07
C CYS A 454 38.67 -28.34 15.15
N LYS A 455 38.42 -27.16 15.72
CA LYS A 455 38.07 -25.91 15.01
C LYS A 455 36.86 -26.01 14.07
N LYS A 456 35.95 -26.99 14.28
CA LYS A 456 34.69 -27.15 13.54
C LYS A 456 33.52 -26.41 14.21
N TYR A 457 32.56 -25.94 13.38
CA TYR A 457 31.39 -25.14 13.79
C TYR A 457 30.16 -26.00 14.07
N TYR A 458 29.41 -25.68 15.13
CA TYR A 458 28.17 -26.37 15.50
C TYR A 458 27.00 -25.39 15.77
N PRO A 459 25.74 -25.81 15.56
CA PRO A 459 24.56 -25.01 15.89
C PRO A 459 24.53 -24.62 17.37
N THR A 460 24.02 -23.42 17.69
CA THR A 460 23.91 -22.88 19.07
C THR A 460 23.10 -23.77 20.02
N ASP A 461 22.21 -24.60 19.49
CA ASP A 461 21.19 -25.30 20.28
C ASP A 461 21.66 -26.70 20.73
N ARG A 462 22.93 -27.05 20.51
CA ARG A 462 23.53 -28.32 20.95
C ARG A 462 24.70 -28.06 21.90
N THR A 463 24.49 -28.32 23.18
CA THR A 463 25.58 -28.54 24.14
C THR A 463 26.20 -29.91 23.86
N HIS A 464 27.31 -29.94 23.13
CA HIS A 464 28.17 -31.12 23.09
C HIS A 464 29.55 -30.75 23.61
N SER A 465 29.92 -31.37 24.73
CA SER A 465 31.31 -31.63 25.07
C SER A 465 31.91 -32.41 23.92
N CYS A 466 33.11 -32.00 23.47
CA CYS A 466 33.93 -32.83 22.61
C CYS A 466 34.34 -34.05 23.45
N VAL A 467 33.53 -35.13 23.40
CA VAL A 467 33.87 -36.42 23.99
C VAL A 467 34.88 -37.07 23.07
N GLU A 468 36.15 -36.97 23.45
CA GLU A 468 37.17 -37.94 23.06
C GLU A 468 36.79 -39.31 23.62
N ASP A 469 37.05 -40.35 22.83
CA ASP A 469 36.95 -41.78 23.17
C ASP A 469 35.57 -42.43 23.39
N LEU A 470 35.06 -43.04 22.32
CA LEU A 470 34.35 -44.32 22.38
C LEU A 470 34.94 -45.29 21.35
N SER A 471 36.25 -45.50 21.42
CA SER A 471 36.89 -46.71 20.90
C SER A 471 37.36 -47.57 22.05
N GLU A 472 36.45 -48.06 22.88
CA GLU A 472 36.67 -49.27 23.68
C GLU A 472 35.37 -49.69 24.38
N ARG A 473 35.10 -51.01 24.34
CA ARG A 473 34.01 -51.76 25.00
C ARG A 473 32.66 -51.73 24.31
N TYR A 474 32.44 -52.68 23.39
CA TYR A 474 31.73 -53.93 23.72
C TYR A 474 32.11 -55.00 22.69
N THR A 475 32.93 -55.95 23.14
CA THR A 475 33.12 -57.26 22.53
C THR A 475 32.35 -58.28 23.38
N ILE A 476 31.99 -59.43 22.78
CA ILE A 476 31.46 -60.70 23.36
C ILE A 476 29.91 -60.74 23.37
N THR A 477 29.17 -61.72 22.81
CA THR A 477 29.36 -63.01 22.10
C THR A 477 28.01 -63.31 21.40
N GLY A 478 27.94 -63.87 20.19
CA GLY A 478 28.04 -65.31 19.93
C GLY A 478 26.74 -66.08 20.25
N ARG A 479 25.93 -66.39 19.23
CA ARG A 479 25.26 -67.69 19.07
C ARG A 479 24.66 -67.86 17.66
N ALA A 480 25.09 -68.94 17.01
CA ALA A 480 24.48 -69.55 15.83
C ALA A 480 23.06 -70.04 16.14
N ILE A 481 22.13 -69.88 15.19
CA ILE A 481 21.61 -70.90 14.26
C ILE A 481 21.29 -70.16 12.95
#